data_AF-A0A382IZ82-F1
#
_entry.id   AF-A0A382IZ82-F1
#
_cell.length_a   1.000
_cell.length_b   1.000
_cell.length_c   1.000
_cell.angle_alpha   90.00
_cell.angle_beta   90.00
_cell.angle_gamma   90.00
#
_symmetry.space_group_name_H-M   'P 1'
#
loop_
_entity.id
_entity.type
_entity.pdbx_description
1 polymer ?
#
loop_
_entity_poly.entity_id
_entity_poly.type
_entity_poly.pdbx_seq_one_letter_code
_entity_poly.pdbx_strand_id
1 'polypeptide(L)' 'AYKRLINTLGIILFLAPVMGIIGFYSIDFVATSWAIQEISTEPGGLTIVFIQKTFIFLFPIVLVIAGIRELRQLWK' A
#
# COMPACT_ATOMS: atom_id res chain seq x y z
N ALA A 1 10.41 13.03 -25.66
CA ALA A 1 9.86 11.70 -25.97
C ALA A 1 10.34 10.63 -24.99
N TYR A 2 11.66 10.40 -24.85
CA TYR A 2 12.23 9.34 -24.01
C TYR A 2 11.78 9.38 -22.54
N LYS A 3 11.76 10.56 -21.91
CA LYS A 3 11.40 10.73 -20.49
C LYS A 3 10.00 10.19 -20.16
N ARG A 4 9.03 10.38 -21.06
CA ARG A 4 7.65 9.88 -20.88
C ARG A 4 7.60 8.36 -20.84
N LEU A 5 8.35 7.73 -21.76
CA LEU A 5 8.38 6.29 -21.92
C LEU A 5 9.07 5.63 -20.73
N ILE A 6 10.21 6.20 -20.30
CA ILE A 6 10.93 5.76 -19.10
C ILE A 6 10.06 5.90 -17.84
N ASN A 7 9.39 7.04 -17.64
CA ASN A 7 8.52 7.23 -16.48
C ASN A 7 7.33 6.26 -16.48
N THR A 8 6.71 6.03 -17.64
CA THR A 8 5.62 5.05 -17.78
C THR A 8 6.08 3.64 -17.44
N LEU A 9 7.25 3.22 -17.96
CA LEU A 9 7.84 1.94 -17.63
C LEU A 9 8.18 1.86 -16.14
N GLY A 10 8.65 2.93 -15.53
CA GLY A 10 8.94 2.95 -14.09
C GLY A 10 7.70 2.74 -13.24
N ILE A 11 6.57 3.33 -13.62
CA ILE A 11 5.29 3.14 -12.94
C ILE A 11 4.80 1.69 -13.10
N ILE A 12 4.92 1.10 -14.29
CA ILE A 12 4.43 -0.25 -14.56
C ILE A 12 5.33 -1.33 -13.97
N LEU A 13 6.66 -1.16 -14.04
CA LEU A 13 7.63 -2.19 -13.65
C LEU A 13 8.08 -2.10 -12.19
N PHE A 14 7.96 -0.93 -11.56
CA PHE A 14 8.36 -0.76 -10.15
C PHE A 14 7.16 -0.43 -9.28
N LEU A 15 6.40 0.63 -9.58
CA LEU A 15 5.33 1.06 -8.69
C LEU A 15 4.18 0.03 -8.63
N ALA A 16 3.64 -0.39 -9.77
CA ALA A 16 2.52 -1.33 -9.82
C ALA A 16 2.80 -2.68 -9.12
N PRO A 17 3.90 -3.41 -9.40
CA PRO A 17 4.17 -4.69 -8.76
C PRO A 17 4.48 -4.55 -7.27
N VAL A 18 5.20 -3.51 -6.85
CA VAL A 18 5.51 -3.30 -5.43
C VAL A 18 4.22 -2.99 -4.65
N MET A 19 3.34 -2.14 -5.19
CA MET A 19 2.05 -1.86 -4.55
C MET A 19 1.14 -3.09 -4.53
N GLY A 20 1.17 -3.92 -5.59
CA GLY A 20 0.45 -5.19 -5.64
C GLY A 20 0.92 -6.18 -4.58
N ILE A 21 2.24 -6.37 -4.44
CA ILE A 21 2.85 -7.24 -3.42
C ILE A 21 2.48 -6.76 -2.01
N ILE A 22 2.69 -5.47 -1.71
CA ILE A 22 2.37 -4.91 -0.40
C ILE A 22 0.89 -5.08 -0.09
N GLY A 23 0.01 -4.73 -1.05
CA GLY A 23 -1.43 -4.89 -0.88
C GLY A 23 -1.84 -6.33 -0.62
N PHE A 24 -1.33 -7.28 -1.40
CA PHE A 24 -1.67 -8.70 -1.29
C PHE A 24 -1.26 -9.29 0.06
N TYR A 25 0.02 -9.15 0.45
CA TYR A 25 0.50 -9.69 1.72
C TYR A 25 -0.06 -8.97 2.94
N SER A 26 -0.49 -7.72 2.79
CA SER A 26 -1.17 -6.98 3.86
C SER A 26 -2.55 -7.54 4.19
N ILE A 27 -3.22 -8.24 3.25
CA ILE A 27 -4.55 -8.82 3.48
C ILE A 27 -4.49 -9.86 4.61
N ASP A 28 -3.66 -10.88 4.45
CA ASP A 28 -3.55 -11.95 5.45
C ASP A 28 -3.00 -11.41 6.78
N PHE A 29 -2.06 -10.47 6.72
CA PHE A 29 -1.51 -9.81 7.89
C PHE A 29 -2.58 -9.07 8.71
N VAL A 30 -3.41 -8.26 8.05
CA VAL A 30 -4.49 -7.52 8.71
C VAL A 30 -5.58 -8.49 9.16
N ALA A 31 -6.04 -9.39 8.30
CA ALA A 31 -7.09 -10.35 8.61
C ALA A 31 -6.76 -11.20 9.85
N THR A 32 -5.52 -11.67 9.96
CA THR A 32 -5.06 -12.43 11.13
C THR A 32 -5.12 -11.60 12.40
N SER A 33 -4.70 -10.33 12.34
CA SER A 33 -4.76 -9.41 13.48
C SER A 33 -6.19 -9.13 13.96
N TRP A 34 -7.13 -8.98 13.01
CA TRP A 34 -8.57 -8.85 13.33
C TRP A 34 -9.15 -10.13 13.93
N ALA A 35 -8.77 -11.30 13.41
CA ALA A 35 -9.28 -12.58 13.89
C ALA A 35 -8.93 -12.86 15.36
N ILE A 36 -7.75 -12.42 15.81
CA ILE A 36 -7.31 -12.58 17.20
C ILE A 36 -7.61 -11.36 18.08
N GLN A 37 -8.26 -10.33 17.53
CA GLN A 37 -8.45 -9.01 18.17
C GLN A 37 -7.17 -8.52 18.86
N GLU A 38 -6.11 -8.37 18.07
CA GLU A 38 -4.76 -8.16 18.61
C GLU A 38 -4.66 -6.91 19.50
N ILE A 39 -4.12 -7.14 20.70
CA ILE A 39 -3.84 -6.13 21.73
C ILE A 39 -2.33 -6.10 21.97
N SER A 40 -1.78 -4.91 22.27
CA SER A 40 -0.36 -4.79 22.60
C SER A 40 -0.02 -5.52 23.91
N THR A 41 1.06 -6.29 23.88
CA THR A 41 1.60 -7.00 25.05
C THR A 41 2.44 -6.10 25.96
N GLU A 42 2.74 -4.87 25.52
CA GLU A 42 3.53 -3.93 26.31
C GLU A 42 2.67 -3.18 27.34
N PRO A 43 3.18 -2.91 28.55
CA PRO A 43 2.48 -2.11 29.56
C PRO A 43 2.11 -0.73 29.00
N GLY A 44 0.83 -0.39 28.99
CA GLY A 44 0.33 0.87 28.41
C GLY A 44 0.24 0.88 26.88
N GLY A 45 0.39 -0.27 26.23
CA GLY A 45 0.28 -0.39 24.78
C GLY A 45 -1.14 -0.23 24.24
N LEU A 46 -1.24 -0.07 22.91
CA LEU A 46 -2.51 0.12 22.22
C LEU A 46 -3.45 -1.08 22.42
N THR A 47 -4.68 -0.81 22.83
CA THR A 47 -5.72 -1.82 23.03
C THR A 47 -6.37 -2.28 21.72
N ILE A 48 -6.14 -1.57 20.60
CA ILE A 48 -6.78 -1.80 19.30
C ILE A 48 -5.74 -1.85 18.16
N VAL A 49 -4.73 -2.71 18.29
CA VAL A 49 -3.60 -2.82 17.33
C VAL A 49 -4.08 -3.25 15.94
N PHE A 50 -5.12 -4.07 15.84
CA PHE A 50 -5.67 -4.52 14.56
C PHE A 50 -6.22 -3.36 13.70
N ILE A 51 -6.79 -2.31 14.32
CA ILE A 51 -7.23 -1.10 13.61
C ILE A 51 -6.01 -0.35 13.08
N GLN A 52 -4.98 -0.17 13.90
CA GLN A 52 -3.73 0.45 13.48
C GLN A 52 -3.09 -0.31 12.30
N LYS A 53 -3.05 -1.64 12.35
CA LYS A 53 -2.50 -2.46 11.26
C LYS A 53 -3.28 -2.31 9.96
N THR A 54 -4.58 -2.04 10.01
CA THR A 54 -5.41 -1.78 8.83
C THR A 54 -4.95 -0.54 8.04
N PHE A 55 -4.29 0.42 8.70
CA PHE A 55 -3.76 1.61 8.02
C PHE A 55 -2.63 1.29 7.04
N ILE A 56 -2.06 0.08 7.08
CA ILE A 56 -1.09 -0.36 6.08
C ILE A 56 -1.65 -0.27 4.65
N PHE A 57 -2.97 -0.44 4.47
CA PHE A 57 -3.62 -0.34 3.15
C PHE A 57 -3.64 1.08 2.58
N LEU A 58 -3.54 2.11 3.43
CA LEU A 58 -3.54 3.50 2.96
C LEU A 58 -2.33 3.77 2.06
N PHE A 59 -1.18 3.17 2.37
CA PHE A 59 0.05 3.35 1.62
C PHE A 59 -0.06 2.90 0.14
N PRO A 60 -0.40 1.64 -0.17
CA PRO A 60 -0.55 1.21 -1.56
C PRO A 60 -1.72 1.91 -2.27
N ILE A 61 -2.83 2.20 -1.58
CA ILE A 61 -3.96 2.91 -2.18
C ILE A 61 -3.55 4.31 -2.64
N VAL A 62 -2.91 5.08 -1.77
CA VAL A 62 -2.49 6.45 -2.09
C VAL A 62 -1.46 6.47 -3.23
N LEU A 63 -0.49 5.56 -3.21
CA LEU A 63 0.53 5.50 -4.24
C LEU A 63 -0.01 5.02 -5.59
N VAL A 64 -0.96 4.09 -5.62
CA VAL A 64 -1.64 3.69 -6.86
C VAL A 64 -2.41 4.87 -7.46
N ILE A 65 -3.14 5.62 -6.63
CA ILE A 65 -3.85 6.83 -7.08
C ILE A 65 -2.86 7.87 -7.62
N ALA A 66 -1.74 8.10 -6.92
CA ALA A 66 -0.69 9.01 -7.38
C ALA A 66 -0.06 8.53 -8.70
N GLY A 67 0.20 7.23 -8.85
CA GLY A 67 0.71 6.62 -10.07
C GLY A 67 -0.24 6.76 -11.26
N ILE A 68 -1.54 6.57 -11.06
CA ILE A 68 -2.58 6.79 -12.09
C ILE A 68 -2.63 8.27 -12.49
N ARG A 69 -2.53 9.19 -11.52
CA ARG A 69 -2.49 10.64 -11.80
C ARG A 69 -1.29 10.99 -12.67
N GLU A 70 -0.10 10.46 -12.34
CA GLU A 70 1.13 10.71 -13.09
C GLU A 70 1.06 10.11 -14.49
N LEU A 71 0.56 8.87 -14.63
CA LEU A 71 0.31 8.26 -15.95
C LEU A 71 -0.59 9.15 -16.81
N ARG A 72 -1.72 9.60 -16.27
CA ARG A 72 -2.62 10.48 -17.01
C ARG A 72 -1.94 11.79 -17.42
N GLN A 73 -1.08 12.37 -16.57
CA GLN A 73 -0.36 13.61 -16.89
C GLN A 73 0.71 13.41 -17.97
N LEU A 74 1.39 12.26 -17.97
CA LEU A 74 2.41 11.91 -18.95
C LEU A 74 1.83 11.75 -20.37
N TRP A 75 0.61 11.24 -20.48
CA TRP A 75 -0.06 10.93 -21.76
C TRP A 75 -1.05 12.00 -22.21
N LYS A 76 -1.17 13.09 -21.46
CA LYS A 76 -1.91 14.30 -21.86
C LYS A 76 -1.04 15.18 -22.76
#